data_AF-A0A5P9CXD4-F1
#
_entry.id   AF-A0A5P9CXD4-F1
#
_cell.length_a   1.000
_cell.length_b   1.000
_cell.length_c   1.000
_cell.angle_alpha   90.00
_cell.angle_beta   90.00
_cell.angle_gamma   90.00
#
_symmetry.space_group_name_H-M   'P 1'
#
loop_
_entity.id
_entity.type
_entity.pdbx_description
1 polymer ?
#
loop_
_entity_poly.entity_id
_entity_poly.type
_entity_poly.pdbx_seq_one_letter_code
_entity_poly.pdbx_strand_id
1 'polypeptide(L)'
;MLPNTPEEILDRLIEATEIIAVTGKGDGPRKLFSAWPDYRRKIAKRRRGFPPSAISRAEEAITWFSLVEDPDSRRALQFEVMCKAGGGKFSRICEKYGWKRTTVASRNRAILKKLAEKGAAWPYAEVSQERSEAARPEVRSCGA
;
A
#
# COMPACT_ATOMS: atom_id res chain seq x y z
N MET A 1 -2.77 4.81 12.04
CA MET A 1 -1.46 5.02 12.71
C MET A 1 -0.40 4.35 11.87
N LEU A 2 0.53 5.10 11.29
CA LEU A 2 1.66 4.49 10.59
C LEU A 2 2.53 3.72 11.61
N PRO A 3 3.04 2.52 11.27
CA PRO A 3 3.95 1.80 12.14
C PRO A 3 5.27 2.55 12.32
N ASN A 4 5.90 2.36 13.47
CA ASN A 4 7.11 3.08 13.83
C ASN A 4 8.38 2.37 13.35
N THR A 5 8.26 1.14 12.83
CA THR A 5 9.39 0.37 12.33
C THR A 5 9.27 0.05 10.84
N PRO A 6 10.40 -0.01 10.10
CA PRO A 6 10.43 -0.44 8.71
C PRO A 6 9.81 -1.82 8.48
N GLU A 7 10.00 -2.74 9.43
CA GLU A 7 9.50 -4.11 9.39
C GLU A 7 7.98 -4.15 9.47
N GLU A 8 7.38 -3.40 10.40
CA GLU A 8 5.91 -3.34 10.53
C GLU A 8 5.26 -2.67 9.31
N ILE A 9 5.92 -1.69 8.68
CA ILE A 9 5.44 -1.10 7.41
C ILE A 9 5.43 -2.16 6.33
N LEU A 10 6.52 -2.92 6.21
CA LEU A 10 6.60 -4.00 5.23
C LEU A 10 5.51 -5.05 5.47
N ASP A 11 5.29 -5.46 6.72
CA ASP A 11 4.26 -6.45 7.07
C ASP A 11 2.85 -5.94 6.77
N ARG A 12 2.55 -4.67 7.06
CA ARG A 12 1.26 -4.08 6.70
C ARG A 12 1.05 -3.93 5.20
N LEU A 13 2.11 -3.60 4.45
CA LEU A 13 2.03 -3.57 2.98
C LEU A 13 1.77 -4.98 2.42
N ILE A 14 2.35 -6.01 3.03
CA ILE A 14 2.10 -7.41 2.66
C ILE A 14 0.65 -7.79 2.96
N GLU A 15 0.18 -7.57 4.19
CA GLU A 15 -1.21 -7.85 4.59
C GLU A 15 -2.20 -7.10 3.69
N ALA A 16 -1.96 -5.82 3.42
CA ALA A 16 -2.80 -5.01 2.55
C ALA A 16 -2.88 -5.57 1.12
N THR A 17 -1.73 -6.02 0.59
CA THR A 17 -1.65 -6.65 -0.73
C THR A 17 -2.43 -7.98 -0.75
N GLU A 18 -2.37 -8.75 0.33
CA GLU A 18 -3.15 -9.99 0.45
C GLU A 18 -4.65 -9.73 0.46
N ILE A 19 -5.09 -8.74 1.25
CA ILE A 19 -6.49 -8.35 1.37
C ILE A 19 -7.05 -7.89 0.03
N ILE A 20 -6.36 -6.97 -0.65
CA ILE A 20 -6.83 -6.41 -1.93
C ILE A 20 -6.82 -7.47 -3.04
N ALA A 21 -5.86 -8.40 -3.02
CA ALA A 21 -5.84 -9.52 -3.97
C ALA A 21 -7.11 -10.38 -3.86
N VAL A 22 -7.56 -10.64 -2.61
CA VAL A 22 -8.71 -11.48 -2.27
C VAL A 22 -10.03 -10.75 -2.52
N THR A 23 -10.15 -9.49 -2.09
CA THR A 23 -11.41 -8.74 -2.18
C THR A 23 -11.71 -8.30 -3.61
N GLY A 24 -10.68 -8.08 -4.44
CA GLY A 24 -10.84 -7.57 -5.81
C GLY A 24 -11.45 -6.15 -5.89
N LYS A 25 -11.75 -5.55 -4.74
CA LYS A 25 -12.18 -4.16 -4.56
C LYS A 25 -10.95 -3.37 -4.18
N GLY A 26 -10.34 -2.75 -5.17
CA GLY A 26 -9.27 -1.81 -4.95
C GLY A 26 -9.20 -0.92 -6.18
N ASP A 27 -9.77 0.28 -6.08
CA ASP A 27 -9.52 1.37 -7.02
C ASP A 27 -8.11 1.99 -6.83
N GLY A 28 -7.16 1.22 -6.29
CA GLY A 28 -5.74 1.50 -6.39
C GLY A 28 -5.25 1.31 -7.84
N PRO A 29 -4.04 1.79 -8.18
CA PRO A 29 -3.57 1.92 -9.56
C PRO A 29 -3.71 0.61 -10.37
N ARG A 30 -4.85 0.48 -11.07
CA ARG A 30 -5.30 -0.73 -11.78
C ARG A 30 -4.26 -1.21 -12.78
N LYS A 31 -3.45 -0.30 -13.35
CA LYS A 31 -2.37 -0.63 -14.28
C LYS A 31 -1.27 -1.49 -13.65
N LEU A 32 -0.88 -1.24 -12.39
CA LEU A 32 0.15 -2.04 -11.71
C LEU A 32 -0.37 -3.44 -11.37
N PHE A 33 -1.65 -3.53 -10.97
CA PHE A 33 -2.34 -4.79 -10.68
C PHE A 33 -2.76 -5.58 -11.94
N SER A 34 -2.75 -4.99 -13.12
CA SER A 34 -3.00 -5.72 -14.38
C SER A 34 -1.83 -6.59 -14.83
N ALA A 35 -0.60 -6.29 -14.41
CA ALA A 35 0.59 -7.13 -14.58
C ALA A 35 0.67 -8.28 -13.56
N TRP A 36 -0.35 -8.42 -12.70
CA TRP A 36 -0.43 -9.31 -11.54
C TRP A 36 -1.36 -10.56 -11.68
N PRO A 37 -1.77 -11.06 -12.87
CA PRO A 37 -2.76 -12.13 -12.95
C PRO A 37 -2.27 -13.47 -12.38
N ASP A 38 -0.96 -13.78 -12.46
CA ASP A 38 -0.41 -15.06 -12.01
C ASP A 38 -0.29 -15.17 -10.48
N TYR A 39 0.02 -14.07 -9.81
CA TYR A 39 0.21 -14.05 -8.35
C TYR A 39 -1.11 -13.90 -7.59
N ARG A 40 -2.09 -13.18 -8.15
CA ARG A 40 -3.43 -12.99 -7.57
C ARG A 40 -4.14 -14.31 -7.28
N ARG A 41 -3.99 -15.31 -8.17
CA ARG A 41 -4.59 -16.66 -8.00
C ARG A 41 -4.02 -17.45 -6.82
N LYS A 42 -2.75 -17.24 -6.45
CA LYS A 42 -2.11 -17.96 -5.34
C LYS A 42 -2.55 -17.42 -3.98
N ILE A 43 -2.71 -16.10 -3.88
CA ILE A 43 -3.14 -15.41 -2.66
C ILE A 43 -4.64 -15.66 -2.40
N ALA A 44 -5.48 -15.50 -3.43
CA ALA A 44 -6.93 -15.70 -3.32
C ALA A 44 -7.33 -17.11 -2.85
N LYS A 45 -6.49 -18.12 -3.10
CA LYS A 45 -6.71 -19.49 -2.60
C LYS A 45 -6.50 -19.65 -1.09
N ARG A 46 -5.77 -18.76 -0.42
CA ARG A 46 -5.37 -18.93 0.99
C ARG A 46 -6.40 -18.42 2.01
N ARG A 47 -7.23 -17.43 1.68
CA ARG A 47 -8.22 -16.86 2.63
C ARG A 47 -9.54 -16.50 1.95
N ARG A 48 -10.67 -16.78 2.61
CA ARG A 48 -12.04 -16.65 2.08
C ARG A 48 -12.78 -15.35 2.45
N GLY A 49 -12.16 -14.43 3.21
CA GLY A 49 -12.76 -13.14 3.53
C GLY A 49 -11.97 -12.35 4.58
N PHE A 50 -12.19 -11.04 4.61
CA PHE A 50 -11.60 -10.11 5.58
C PHE A 50 -12.69 -9.17 6.12
N PRO A 51 -12.60 -8.74 7.39
CA PRO A 51 -13.55 -7.79 7.94
C PRO A 51 -13.39 -6.40 7.29
N PRO A 52 -14.45 -5.57 7.23
CA PRO A 52 -14.38 -4.23 6.62
C PRO A 52 -13.29 -3.32 7.18
N SER A 53 -13.02 -3.42 8.49
CA SER A 53 -11.93 -2.69 9.15
C SER A 53 -10.53 -3.10 8.66
N ALA A 54 -10.34 -4.35 8.26
CA ALA A 54 -9.09 -4.80 7.64
C ALA A 54 -8.96 -4.29 6.20
N ILE A 55 -10.08 -4.21 5.46
CA ILE A 55 -10.10 -3.63 4.11
C ILE A 55 -9.72 -2.14 4.15
N SER A 56 -10.33 -1.36 5.06
CA SER A 56 -10.02 0.06 5.20
C SER A 56 -8.54 0.30 5.59
N ARG A 57 -7.99 -0.50 6.50
CA ARG A 57 -6.54 -0.44 6.83
C ARG A 57 -5.65 -0.85 5.66
N ALA A 58 -6.08 -1.81 4.84
CA ALA A 58 -5.37 -2.22 3.64
C ALA A 58 -5.35 -1.11 2.59
N GLU A 59 -6.48 -0.44 2.37
CA GLU A 59 -6.60 0.70 1.47
C GLU A 59 -5.66 1.84 1.92
N GLU A 60 -5.65 2.18 3.22
CA GLU A 60 -4.72 3.15 3.81
C GLU A 60 -3.27 2.76 3.52
N ALA A 61 -2.88 1.52 3.80
CA ALA A 61 -1.49 1.07 3.63
C ALA A 61 -1.03 1.11 2.16
N ILE A 62 -1.89 0.78 1.19
CA ILE A 62 -1.55 0.89 -0.24
C ILE A 62 -1.27 2.33 -0.65
N THR A 63 -1.91 3.32 -0.03
CA THR A 63 -1.62 4.72 -0.34
C THR A 63 -0.16 5.09 -0.06
N TRP A 64 0.53 4.39 0.85
CA TRP A 64 1.93 4.70 1.19
C TRP A 64 2.90 4.51 0.01
N PHE A 65 2.54 3.71 -0.99
CA PHE A 65 3.34 3.63 -2.22
C PHE A 65 3.40 4.96 -2.98
N SER A 66 2.40 5.84 -2.85
CA SER A 66 2.42 7.16 -3.49
C SER A 66 3.48 8.10 -2.87
N LEU A 67 3.85 7.86 -1.61
CA LEU A 67 4.86 8.63 -0.87
C LEU A 67 6.29 8.34 -1.32
N VAL A 68 6.49 7.31 -2.14
CA VAL A 68 7.78 6.96 -2.74
C VAL A 68 7.94 7.70 -4.06
N GLU A 69 8.71 8.79 -4.06
CA GLU A 69 8.86 9.70 -5.20
C GLU A 69 9.46 9.02 -6.44
N ASP A 70 10.53 8.25 -6.28
CA ASP A 70 11.21 7.57 -7.39
C ASP A 70 10.36 6.40 -7.93
N PRO A 71 9.94 6.42 -9.20
CA PRO A 71 9.04 5.42 -9.76
C PRO A 71 9.65 4.02 -9.84
N ASP A 72 10.96 3.91 -10.10
CA ASP A 72 11.67 2.64 -10.16
C ASP A 72 11.80 2.00 -8.77
N SER A 73 12.12 2.81 -7.77
CA SER A 73 12.12 2.43 -6.35
C SER A 73 10.75 1.99 -5.87
N ARG A 74 9.71 2.74 -6.23
CA ARG A 74 8.31 2.39 -5.92
C ARG A 74 7.96 1.02 -6.51
N ARG A 75 8.31 0.81 -7.78
CA ARG A 75 8.06 -0.46 -8.49
C ARG A 75 8.82 -1.62 -7.87
N ALA A 76 10.08 -1.42 -7.49
CA ALA A 76 10.90 -2.43 -6.84
C ALA A 76 10.35 -2.84 -5.47
N LEU A 77 9.90 -1.88 -4.65
CA LEU A 77 9.26 -2.15 -3.36
C LEU A 77 7.94 -2.90 -3.54
N GLN A 78 7.11 -2.49 -4.50
CA GLN A 78 5.86 -3.19 -4.83
C GLN A 78 6.12 -4.65 -5.20
N PHE A 79 7.13 -4.93 -6.03
CA PHE A 79 7.49 -6.31 -6.38
C PHE A 79 7.98 -7.13 -5.20
N GLU A 80 8.72 -6.53 -4.26
CA GLU A 80 9.13 -7.22 -3.03
C GLU A 80 7.91 -7.62 -2.19
N VAL A 81 7.01 -6.66 -1.93
CA VAL A 81 5.78 -6.86 -1.17
C VAL A 81 4.91 -7.94 -1.82
N MET A 82 4.71 -7.86 -3.14
CA MET A 82 3.93 -8.84 -3.90
C MET A 82 4.55 -10.24 -3.85
N CYS A 83 5.88 -10.36 -3.94
CA CYS A 83 6.55 -11.65 -3.83
C CYS A 83 6.35 -12.26 -2.43
N LYS A 84 6.43 -11.44 -1.38
CA LYS A 84 6.23 -11.91 0.00
C LYS A 84 4.78 -12.36 0.25
N ALA A 85 3.79 -11.59 -0.22
CA ALA A 85 2.37 -11.95 -0.13
C ALA A 85 2.03 -13.22 -0.95
N GLY A 86 2.51 -13.31 -2.19
CA GLY A 86 2.17 -14.38 -3.13
C GLY A 86 3.05 -15.64 -3.06
N GLY A 87 4.06 -15.67 -2.18
CA GLY A 87 5.06 -16.75 -2.16
C GLY A 87 5.94 -16.79 -3.43
N GLY A 88 6.15 -15.65 -4.06
CA GLY A 88 7.03 -15.47 -5.21
C GLY A 88 8.51 -15.37 -4.84
N LYS A 89 9.39 -15.73 -5.77
CA LYS A 89 10.83 -15.53 -5.60
C LYS A 89 11.23 -14.15 -6.10
N PHE A 90 11.49 -13.23 -5.17
CA PHE A 90 11.93 -11.87 -5.51
C PHE A 90 13.21 -11.85 -6.37
N SER A 91 14.11 -12.82 -6.18
CA SER A 91 15.31 -12.97 -7.00
C SER A 91 15.01 -13.10 -8.51
N ARG A 92 13.99 -13.88 -8.88
CA ARG A 92 13.58 -14.05 -10.29
C ARG A 92 13.04 -12.76 -10.90
N ILE A 93 12.38 -11.93 -10.08
CA ILE A 93 11.92 -10.63 -10.54
C ILE A 93 13.11 -9.69 -10.73
N CYS A 94 14.05 -9.67 -9.77
CA CYS A 94 15.28 -8.89 -9.93
C CYS A 94 16.03 -9.29 -11.21
N GLU A 95 16.20 -10.59 -11.48
CA GLU A 95 16.83 -11.10 -12.71
C GLU A 95 16.09 -10.61 -13.97
N LYS A 96 14.76 -10.71 -13.99
CA LYS A 96 13.93 -10.28 -15.13
C LYS A 96 14.10 -8.79 -15.46
N TYR A 97 14.31 -7.95 -14.45
CA TYR A 97 14.47 -6.50 -14.63
C TYR A 97 15.94 -6.05 -14.66
N GLY A 98 16.91 -6.98 -14.67
CA GLY A 98 18.34 -6.66 -14.66
C GLY A 98 18.82 -6.02 -13.34
N TRP A 99 18.07 -6.20 -12.26
CA TRP A 99 18.38 -5.61 -10.96
C TRP A 99 19.28 -6.52 -10.13
N LYS A 100 20.30 -5.92 -9.49
CA LYS A 100 21.08 -6.63 -8.46
C LYS A 100 20.26 -6.72 -7.17
N ARG A 101 19.89 -7.94 -6.77
CA ARG A 101 19.03 -8.22 -5.60
C ARG A 101 19.51 -7.51 -4.33
N THR A 102 20.81 -7.56 -4.03
CA THR A 102 21.37 -6.94 -2.81
C THR A 102 21.19 -5.43 -2.80
N THR A 103 21.39 -4.78 -3.94
CA THR A 103 21.22 -3.33 -4.10
C THR A 103 19.76 -2.94 -3.95
N VAL A 104 18.85 -3.66 -4.59
CA VAL A 104 17.41 -3.37 -4.48
C VAL A 104 16.91 -3.62 -3.06
N ALA A 105 17.31 -4.72 -2.42
CA ALA A 105 16.92 -4.99 -1.04
C ALA A 105 17.41 -3.89 -0.07
N SER A 106 18.64 -3.40 -0.25
CA SER A 106 19.17 -2.27 0.54
C SER A 106 18.37 -0.99 0.29
N ARG A 107 18.07 -0.68 -0.98
CA ARG A 107 17.26 0.48 -1.37
C ARG A 107 15.84 0.41 -0.76
N ASN A 108 15.19 -0.74 -0.84
CA ASN A 108 13.85 -0.95 -0.29
C ASN A 108 13.84 -0.76 1.23
N ARG A 109 14.85 -1.25 1.96
CA ARG A 109 15.00 -0.99 3.41
C ARG A 109 15.11 0.50 3.71
N ALA A 110 15.89 1.25 2.93
CA ALA A 110 16.02 2.69 3.10
C ALA A 110 14.68 3.42 2.86
N ILE A 111 13.89 2.97 1.87
CA ILE A 111 12.56 3.52 1.60
C ILE A 111 11.60 3.22 2.75
N LEU A 112 11.58 1.98 3.25
CA LEU A 112 10.75 1.59 4.39
C LEU A 112 11.09 2.40 5.64
N LYS A 113 12.37 2.69 5.87
CA LYS A 113 12.82 3.57 6.95
C LYS A 113 12.31 5.01 6.77
N LYS A 114 12.42 5.57 5.57
CA LYS A 114 11.86 6.90 5.26
C LYS A 114 10.35 6.95 5.42
N LEU A 115 9.65 5.87 5.08
CA LEU A 115 8.19 5.76 5.29
C LEU A 115 7.86 5.70 6.79
N ALA A 116 8.65 4.99 7.60
CA ALA A 116 8.51 4.97 9.06
C ALA A 116 8.73 6.35 9.67
N GLU A 117 9.77 7.05 9.23
CA GLU A 117 10.07 8.42 9.66
C GLU A 117 8.96 9.39 9.24
N LYS A 118 8.45 9.31 8.00
CA LYS A 118 7.31 10.11 7.54
C LYS A 118 6.04 9.78 8.31
N GLY A 119 5.84 8.53 8.73
CA GLY A 119 4.69 8.12 9.52
C GLY A 119 4.76 8.55 10.98
N ALA A 120 5.95 8.60 11.56
CA ALA A 120 6.21 9.22 12.86
C ALA A 120 6.10 10.75 12.80
N ALA A 121 6.44 11.35 11.65
CA ALA A 121 6.37 12.78 11.40
C ALA A 121 5.04 13.27 10.84
N TRP A 122 4.07 12.39 10.52
CA TRP A 122 2.76 12.81 10.00
C TRP A 122 1.91 13.33 11.15
N PRO A 123 1.72 14.64 11.31
CA PRO A 123 0.69 15.11 12.23
C PRO A 123 -0.64 14.79 11.58
N TYR A 124 -1.55 14.24 12.36
CA TYR A 124 -2.93 13.98 12.01
C TYR A 124 -3.71 15.30 11.85
N ALA A 125 -3.30 16.20 10.94
CA ALA A 125 -3.83 17.57 10.88
C ALA A 125 -4.57 17.94 9.58
N GLU A 126 -4.32 17.32 8.42
CA GLU A 126 -4.93 17.83 7.17
C GLU A 126 -6.01 16.95 6.54
N VAL A 127 -6.04 15.63 6.78
CA VAL A 127 -6.96 14.75 6.02
C VAL A 127 -8.38 14.69 6.59
N SER A 128 -8.60 15.13 7.83
CA SER A 128 -9.96 15.18 8.43
C SER A 128 -10.68 16.51 8.19
N GLN A 129 -9.97 17.59 7.86
CA GLN A 129 -10.56 18.93 7.79
C GLN A 129 -11.37 19.11 6.50
N GLU A 130 -10.87 18.65 5.34
CA GLU A 130 -11.60 18.72 4.06
C GLU A 130 -12.89 17.90 4.03
N ARG A 131 -12.98 16.80 4.79
CA ARG A 131 -14.21 15.98 4.85
C ARG A 131 -15.29 16.55 5.77
N SER A 132 -14.90 17.31 6.80
CA SER A 132 -15.86 18.00 7.67
C SER A 132 -16.36 19.32 7.09
N GLU A 133 -15.57 20.01 6.27
CA GLU A 133 -15.95 21.29 5.68
C GLU A 133 -16.90 21.12 4.48
N ALA A 134 -16.78 20.03 3.72
CA ALA A 134 -17.71 19.69 2.64
C ALA A 134 -19.08 19.17 3.14
N ALA A 135 -19.24 18.94 4.44
CA ALA A 135 -20.46 18.41 5.06
C ALA A 135 -21.24 19.44 5.90
N ARG A 136 -20.97 20.74 5.75
CA ARG A 136 -21.91 21.77 6.20
C ARG A 136 -22.95 22.00 5.10
N PRO A 137 -24.20 21.54 5.25
CA PRO A 137 -25.27 22.10 4.44
C PRO A 137 -25.39 23.58 4.82
N GLU A 138 -25.29 24.48 3.84
CA GLU A 138 -25.75 25.86 3.98
C GLU A 138 -27.20 25.81 4.47
N VAL A 139 -27.40 26.12 5.75
CA VAL A 139 -28.73 26.36 6.29
C VAL A 139 -29.16 27.71 5.71
N ARG A 140 -29.78 27.66 4.53
CA ARG A 140 -30.45 28.80 3.93
C ARG A 140 -31.64 29.12 4.82
N SER A 141 -31.44 30.04 5.77
CA SER A 141 -32.50 30.58 6.61
C SER A 141 -33.49 31.32 5.72
N CYS A 142 -34.63 30.70 5.43
CA CYS A 142 -35.84 31.37 4.96
C CYS A 142 -36.65 31.80 6.19
N GLY A 143 -36.93 33.10 6.30
CA GLY A 143 -37.84 33.70 7.29
C GLY A 143 -37.32 35.08 7.70
N ALA A 144 -38.10 36.16 7.67
CA ALA A 144 -39.50 36.38 7.33
C ALA A 144 -39.66 37.83 6.84
#